data_AF-A0A3L8C0X1-F1
#
_entry.id   AF-A0A3L8C0X1-F1
#
_cell.length_a   1.000
_cell.length_b   1.000
_cell.length_c   1.000
_cell.angle_alpha   90.00
_cell.angle_beta   90.00
_cell.angle_gamma   90.00
#
_symmetry.space_group_name_H-M   'P 1'
#
loop_
_entity.id
_entity.type
_entity.pdbx_description
1 polymer ?
#
loop_
_entity_poly.entity_id
_entity_poly.type
_entity_poly.pdbx_seq_one_letter_code
_entity_poly.pdbx_strand_id
1 'polypeptide(L)'
;MANTKPMAKAVAISSLLSAMGIAIPYNAMAADAFAEALTSGKASGDFRLRYESVEQDNTLKDAEALTLRSRVGYTTGAMSGFSAMIEFEDVRIVGGMDEYAPATPGYSIIGDPETTEVEQAHIKYSADWVTAKYGRQVFTLDNHRFVGHVGWRQD
;
A
#
# COMPACT_ATOMS: atom_id res chain seq x y z
N MET A 1 7.23 35.96 25.24
CA MET A 1 7.72 34.57 25.38
C MET A 1 7.79 33.96 23.98
N ALA A 2 8.94 34.08 23.32
CA ALA A 2 9.16 33.58 21.97
C ALA A 2 10.30 32.55 22.03
N ASN A 3 9.99 31.30 21.72
CA ASN A 3 10.95 30.19 21.70
C ASN A 3 11.38 29.95 20.25
N THR A 4 12.44 30.64 19.82
CA THR A 4 13.02 30.45 18.48
C THR A 4 14.01 29.28 18.53
N LYS A 5 13.61 28.13 17.98
CA LYS A 5 14.50 26.98 17.77
C LYS A 5 15.56 27.31 16.70
N PRO A 6 16.86 27.04 16.93
CA PRO A 6 17.91 27.36 15.96
C PRO A 6 18.14 26.18 15.00
N MET A 7 17.34 26.04 13.95
CA MET A 7 17.55 24.99 12.92
C MET A 7 18.49 25.39 11.77
N ALA A 8 18.97 26.64 11.73
CA ALA A 8 19.81 27.12 10.63
C ALA A 8 21.33 26.96 10.86
N LYS A 9 21.77 26.48 12.03
CA LYS A 9 23.22 26.38 12.35
C LYS A 9 23.85 25.01 12.11
N ALA A 10 23.07 23.95 11.91
CA ALA A 10 23.62 22.59 11.76
C ALA A 10 24.20 22.33 10.35
N VAL A 11 23.64 22.93 9.29
CA VAL A 11 24.08 22.69 7.91
C VAL A 11 25.38 23.44 7.57
N ALA A 12 25.67 24.56 8.25
CA ALA A 12 26.88 25.34 8.02
C ALA A 12 28.14 24.78 8.72
N ILE A 13 28.01 23.79 9.61
CA ILE A 13 29.15 23.19 10.33
C ILE A 13 29.77 22.04 9.53
N SER A 14 29.04 21.39 8.61
CA SER A 14 29.55 20.27 7.82
C SER A 14 30.58 20.66 6.76
N SER A 15 30.54 21.90 6.24
CA SER A 15 31.54 22.36 5.26
C SER A 15 32.87 22.80 5.90
N LEU A 16 32.89 23.12 7.21
CA LEU A 16 34.13 23.45 7.93
C LEU A 16 34.81 22.22 8.56
N LEU A 17 34.08 21.15 8.89
CA LEU A 17 34.65 20.00 9.60
C LEU A 17 35.44 19.01 8.70
N SER A 18 35.23 19.04 7.38
CA SER A 18 36.07 18.26 6.45
C SER A 18 37.53 18.73 6.41
N ALA A 19 37.85 19.93 6.90
CA ALA A 19 39.22 20.43 6.98
C ALA A 19 40.02 19.88 8.19
N MET A 20 39.38 19.16 9.12
CA MET A 20 40.02 18.64 10.35
C MET A 20 40.31 17.13 10.33
N GLY A 21 40.18 16.43 9.19
CA GLY A 21 40.58 15.03 9.07
C GLY A 21 39.76 14.04 9.91
N ILE A 22 38.62 14.46 10.46
CA ILE A 22 37.67 13.56 11.11
C ILE A 22 36.80 12.94 10.02
N ALA A 23 37.18 11.75 9.55
CA ALA A 23 36.33 10.93 8.70
C ALA A 23 35.14 10.44 9.53
N ILE A 24 34.00 11.13 9.45
CA ILE A 24 32.75 10.63 9.99
C ILE A 24 32.32 9.46 9.10
N PRO A 25 32.12 8.23 9.62
CA PRO A 25 31.67 7.10 8.82
C PRO A 25 30.18 7.24 8.50
N TYR A 26 29.85 8.13 7.56
CA TYR A 26 28.47 8.40 7.10
C TYR A 26 27.76 7.12 6.64
N ASN A 27 28.51 6.15 6.08
CA ASN A 27 27.96 4.88 5.61
C ASN A 27 27.42 3.99 6.75
N ALA A 28 28.07 3.99 7.92
CA ALA A 28 27.63 3.18 9.05
C ALA A 28 26.33 3.75 9.65
N MET A 29 26.27 5.08 9.85
CA MET A 29 25.08 5.74 10.38
C MET A 29 23.87 5.62 9.44
N ALA A 30 24.09 5.68 8.12
CA ALA A 30 23.03 5.49 7.14
C ALA A 30 22.51 4.04 7.12
N ALA A 31 23.40 3.05 7.29
CA ALA A 31 23.01 1.65 7.36
C ALA A 31 22.18 1.33 8.61
N ASP A 32 22.57 1.87 9.77
CA ASP A 32 21.83 1.70 11.03
C ASP A 32 20.42 2.32 10.94
N ALA A 33 20.32 3.54 10.43
CA ALA A 33 19.02 4.21 10.24
C ALA A 33 18.12 3.49 9.22
N PHE A 34 18.70 2.90 8.17
CA PHE A 34 17.95 2.07 7.22
C PHE A 34 17.44 0.78 7.88
N ALA A 35 18.30 0.08 8.63
CA ALA A 35 17.93 -1.14 9.35
C ALA A 35 16.85 -0.85 10.41
N GLU A 36 16.97 0.27 11.12
CA GLU A 36 15.96 0.73 12.06
C GLU A 36 14.63 1.03 11.35
N ALA A 37 14.63 1.77 10.24
CA ALA A 37 13.41 2.03 9.47
C ALA A 37 12.79 0.73 8.93
N LEU A 38 13.60 -0.24 8.51
CA LEU A 38 13.11 -1.52 8.02
C LEU A 38 12.54 -2.38 9.14
N THR A 39 13.07 -2.33 10.37
CA THR A 39 12.63 -3.19 11.49
C THR A 39 11.54 -2.57 12.36
N SER A 40 11.44 -1.24 12.39
CA SER A 40 10.40 -0.48 13.10
C SER A 40 9.12 -0.26 12.28
N GLY A 41 9.05 -0.85 11.09
CA GLY A 41 7.87 -0.76 10.23
C GLY A 41 6.66 -1.51 10.78
N LYS A 42 5.56 -1.41 10.04
CA LYS A 42 4.26 -1.98 10.37
C LYS A 42 3.81 -2.91 9.27
N ALA A 43 3.48 -4.14 9.64
CA ALA A 43 2.75 -5.07 8.78
C ALA A 43 1.24 -4.78 8.84
N SER A 44 0.55 -4.96 7.72
CA SER A 44 -0.91 -4.88 7.60
C SER A 44 -1.47 -6.16 6.98
N GLY A 45 -2.71 -6.49 7.36
CA GLY A 45 -3.46 -7.62 6.82
C GLY A 45 -4.96 -7.28 6.74
N ASP A 46 -5.59 -7.52 5.60
CA ASP A 46 -7.04 -7.46 5.37
C ASP A 46 -7.48 -8.78 4.76
N PHE A 47 -8.54 -9.39 5.29
CA PHE A 47 -9.08 -10.64 4.77
C PHE A 47 -10.59 -10.51 4.63
N ARG A 48 -11.10 -10.73 3.42
CA ARG A 48 -12.53 -10.56 3.11
C ARG A 48 -13.08 -11.77 2.37
N LEU A 49 -13.89 -12.54 3.09
CA LEU A 49 -14.71 -13.59 2.51
C LEU A 49 -16.00 -12.98 1.95
N ARG A 50 -16.37 -13.32 0.71
CA ARG A 50 -17.62 -12.86 0.08
C ARG A 50 -18.29 -14.00 -0.66
N TYR A 51 -19.56 -14.21 -0.34
CA TYR A 51 -20.48 -14.96 -1.19
C TYR A 51 -21.23 -13.99 -2.09
N GLU A 52 -21.35 -14.32 -3.37
CA GLU A 52 -22.14 -13.58 -4.36
C GLU A 52 -22.96 -14.55 -5.20
N SER A 53 -24.20 -14.17 -5.49
CA SER A 53 -25.12 -14.90 -6.36
C SER A 53 -25.77 -13.92 -7.35
N VAL A 54 -25.90 -14.35 -8.61
CA VAL A 54 -26.47 -13.56 -9.70
C VAL A 54 -27.48 -14.41 -10.48
N GLU A 55 -28.75 -14.01 -10.41
CA GLU A 55 -29.86 -14.56 -11.19
C GLU A 55 -30.29 -13.53 -12.26
N GLN A 56 -30.43 -13.97 -13.50
CA GLN A 56 -30.75 -13.09 -14.63
C GLN A 56 -31.74 -13.78 -15.59
N ASP A 57 -32.70 -13.02 -16.11
CA ASP A 57 -33.63 -13.49 -17.15
C ASP A 57 -32.93 -13.51 -18.53
N ASN A 58 -32.11 -14.52 -18.76
CA ASN A 58 -31.40 -14.75 -20.02
C ASN A 58 -31.12 -16.27 -20.25
N THR A 59 -30.31 -16.60 -21.26
CA THR A 59 -30.00 -18.00 -21.62
C THR A 59 -28.84 -18.61 -20.82
N LEU A 60 -28.18 -17.85 -19.94
CA LEU A 60 -27.09 -18.31 -19.10
C LEU A 60 -27.63 -18.96 -17.83
N LYS A 61 -26.80 -19.76 -17.16
CA LYS A 61 -27.11 -20.29 -15.82
C LYS A 61 -26.94 -19.20 -14.76
N ASP A 62 -27.68 -19.31 -13.67
CA ASP A 62 -27.46 -18.50 -12.46
C ASP A 62 -26.05 -18.74 -11.94
N ALA A 63 -25.42 -17.67 -11.45
CA ALA A 63 -24.05 -17.73 -10.99
C ALA A 63 -23.93 -17.68 -9.46
N GLU A 64 -22.96 -18.42 -8.93
CA GLU A 64 -22.56 -18.40 -7.53
C GLU A 64 -21.04 -18.35 -7.41
N ALA A 65 -20.54 -17.52 -6.49
CA ALA A 65 -19.11 -17.44 -6.18
C ALA A 65 -18.87 -17.25 -4.68
N LEU A 66 -17.96 -18.05 -4.12
CA LEU A 66 -17.40 -17.82 -2.80
C LEU A 66 -15.92 -17.45 -2.95
N THR A 67 -15.61 -16.18 -2.69
CA THR A 67 -14.28 -15.61 -2.87
C THR A 67 -13.66 -15.22 -1.53
N LEU A 68 -12.36 -15.46 -1.37
CA LEU A 68 -11.54 -14.90 -0.30
C LEU A 68 -10.53 -13.92 -0.90
N ARG A 69 -10.60 -12.67 -0.46
CA ARG A 69 -9.54 -11.69 -0.69
C ARG A 69 -8.61 -11.62 0.50
N SER A 70 -7.32 -11.56 0.23
CA SER A 70 -6.26 -11.32 1.20
C SER A 70 -5.41 -10.14 0.73
N ARG A 71 -5.27 -9.10 1.54
CA ARG A 71 -4.28 -8.04 1.34
C ARG A 71 -3.25 -8.11 2.45
N VAL A 72 -1.97 -8.20 2.07
CA VAL A 72 -0.87 -8.21 3.03
C VAL A 72 0.13 -7.14 2.63
N GLY A 73 0.45 -6.26 3.57
CA GLY A 73 1.30 -5.12 3.33
C GLY A 73 2.36 -4.90 4.38
N TYR A 74 3.36 -4.12 4.01
CA TYR A 74 4.39 -3.64 4.90
C TYR A 74 4.70 -2.17 4.61
N THR A 75 4.69 -1.34 5.65
CA THR A 75 5.16 0.04 5.58
C THR A 75 6.37 0.20 6.49
N THR A 76 7.50 0.67 5.96
CA THR A 76 8.69 0.92 6.77
C THR A 76 8.45 2.03 7.79
N GLY A 77 9.26 2.04 8.85
CA GLY A 77 9.48 3.24 9.67
C GLY A 77 10.01 4.41 8.83
N ALA A 78 10.07 5.58 9.44
CA ALA A 78 10.53 6.79 8.78
C ALA A 78 12.05 6.97 8.93
N MET A 79 12.77 7.14 7.83
CA MET A 79 14.17 7.54 7.78
C MET A 79 14.28 8.95 7.21
N SER A 80 14.66 9.92 8.04
CA SER A 80 14.76 11.35 7.63
C SER A 80 13.50 11.89 6.93
N GLY A 81 12.32 11.46 7.38
CA GLY A 81 11.02 11.83 6.80
C GLY A 81 10.55 10.95 5.64
N PHE A 82 11.37 10.01 5.16
CA PHE A 82 10.98 9.06 4.10
C PHE A 82 10.49 7.72 4.67
N SER A 83 9.46 7.15 4.08
CA SER A 83 9.01 5.77 4.33
C SER A 83 8.60 5.11 3.02
N ALA A 84 8.67 3.78 2.92
CA ALA A 84 8.18 3.01 1.78
C ALA A 84 7.02 2.10 2.19
N MET A 85 6.12 1.81 1.25
CA MET A 85 5.02 0.86 1.41
C MET A 85 4.99 -0.09 0.22
N ILE A 86 4.74 -1.37 0.51
CA ILE A 86 4.34 -2.38 -0.47
C ILE A 86 3.15 -3.17 0.08
N GLU A 87 2.16 -3.45 -0.76
CA GLU A 87 0.97 -4.23 -0.43
C GLU A 87 0.62 -5.13 -1.61
N PHE A 88 0.43 -6.41 -1.31
CA PHE A 88 -0.02 -7.41 -2.26
C PHE A 88 -1.47 -7.77 -1.96
N GLU A 89 -2.23 -7.99 -3.02
CA GLU A 89 -3.58 -8.53 -2.97
C GLU A 89 -3.63 -9.88 -3.68
N ASP A 90 -4.41 -10.80 -3.12
CA ASP A 90 -4.76 -12.09 -3.71
C ASP A 90 -6.26 -12.34 -3.54
N VAL A 91 -6.95 -12.69 -4.64
CA VAL A 91 -8.36 -13.09 -4.65
C VAL A 91 -8.45 -14.52 -5.15
N ARG A 92 -9.08 -15.41 -4.37
CA ARG A 92 -9.26 -16.84 -4.71
C ARG A 92 -10.67 -17.30 -4.53
N ILE A 93 -11.09 -18.27 -5.34
CA ILE A 93 -12.28 -19.06 -5.05
C ILE A 93 -11.97 -20.05 -3.92
N VAL A 94 -12.90 -20.16 -2.98
CA VAL A 94 -12.81 -21.09 -1.86
C VAL A 94 -14.08 -21.93 -1.77
N GLY A 95 -13.97 -23.12 -1.20
CA GLY A 95 -15.10 -24.04 -1.09
C GLY A 95 -15.58 -24.65 -2.41
N GLY A 96 -14.85 -24.47 -3.52
CA GLY A 96 -15.19 -25.03 -4.82
C GLY A 96 -16.41 -24.40 -5.48
N MET A 97 -16.77 -23.17 -5.08
CA MET A 97 -17.90 -22.44 -5.63
C MET A 97 -17.43 -21.48 -6.72
N ASP A 98 -17.18 -22.03 -7.90
CA ASP A 98 -16.69 -21.37 -9.12
C ASP A 98 -17.74 -21.35 -10.25
N GLU A 99 -19.01 -21.42 -9.89
CA GLU A 99 -20.17 -21.44 -10.79
C GLU A 99 -20.47 -20.04 -11.36
N TYR A 100 -19.50 -19.38 -11.99
CA TYR A 100 -19.66 -18.04 -12.54
C TYR A 100 -18.72 -17.81 -13.74
N ALA A 101 -19.09 -16.93 -14.66
CA ALA A 101 -18.16 -16.45 -15.68
C ALA A 101 -17.34 -15.27 -15.12
N PRO A 102 -16.01 -15.20 -15.36
CA PRO A 102 -15.28 -15.95 -16.40
C PRO A 102 -14.66 -17.28 -15.96
N ALA A 103 -14.76 -17.70 -14.69
CA ALA A 103 -14.14 -18.94 -14.21
C ALA A 103 -14.70 -20.18 -14.92
N THR A 104 -16.04 -20.27 -15.03
CA THR A 104 -16.77 -21.37 -15.67
C THR A 104 -17.68 -20.82 -16.79
N PRO A 105 -17.43 -21.16 -18.07
CA PRO A 105 -18.27 -20.73 -19.18
C PRO A 105 -19.73 -21.21 -19.08
N GLY A 106 -20.67 -20.37 -19.54
CA GLY A 106 -22.10 -20.70 -19.58
C GLY A 106 -22.90 -20.26 -18.34
N TYR A 107 -22.23 -19.69 -17.34
CA TYR A 107 -22.82 -19.04 -16.18
C TYR A 107 -22.90 -17.52 -16.36
N SER A 108 -23.76 -16.87 -15.58
CA SER A 108 -23.82 -15.41 -15.46
C SER A 108 -22.49 -14.84 -14.93
N ILE A 109 -22.25 -13.55 -15.17
CA ILE A 109 -20.97 -12.92 -14.85
C ILE A 109 -20.94 -12.49 -13.37
N ILE A 110 -19.91 -12.94 -12.65
CA ILE A 110 -19.46 -12.33 -11.40
C ILE A 110 -18.08 -11.72 -11.68
N GLY A 111 -17.99 -10.40 -11.58
CA GLY A 111 -16.89 -9.60 -12.13
C GLY A 111 -15.62 -9.57 -11.29
N ASP A 112 -15.36 -10.62 -10.51
CA ASP A 112 -14.26 -10.71 -9.55
C ASP A 112 -13.52 -12.05 -9.74
N PRO A 113 -12.82 -12.23 -10.88
CA PRO A 113 -12.02 -13.42 -11.13
C PRO A 113 -10.86 -13.53 -10.16
N GLU A 114 -10.24 -14.70 -10.09
CA GLU A 114 -9.01 -14.84 -9.31
C GLU A 114 -7.89 -13.93 -9.84
N THR A 115 -7.26 -13.19 -8.94
CA THR A 115 -6.18 -12.27 -9.27
C THR A 115 -5.10 -12.29 -8.18
N THR A 116 -3.89 -11.90 -8.58
CA THR A 116 -2.80 -11.60 -7.66
C THR A 116 -2.07 -10.37 -8.18
N GLU A 117 -1.99 -9.34 -7.37
CA GLU A 117 -1.37 -8.09 -7.79
C GLU A 117 -0.69 -7.31 -6.67
N VAL A 118 0.13 -6.35 -7.08
CA VAL A 118 0.65 -5.31 -6.19
C VAL A 118 -0.37 -4.19 -6.16
N GLU A 119 -1.09 -4.07 -5.06
CA GLU A 119 -2.15 -3.09 -4.91
C GLU A 119 -1.57 -1.70 -4.58
N GLN A 120 -0.57 -1.65 -3.69
CA GLN A 120 0.15 -0.40 -3.38
C GLN A 120 1.66 -0.62 -3.40
N ALA A 121 2.38 0.32 -3.99
CA ALA A 121 3.84 0.36 -3.98
C ALA A 121 4.31 1.80 -4.13
N HIS A 122 4.69 2.44 -3.03
CA HIS A 122 5.07 3.85 -3.06
C HIS A 122 6.11 4.23 -2.02
N ILE A 123 6.81 5.32 -2.29
CA ILE A 123 7.63 6.05 -1.33
C ILE A 123 6.83 7.29 -0.89
N LYS A 124 6.88 7.58 0.41
CA LYS A 124 6.27 8.76 1.03
C LYS A 124 7.36 9.59 1.68
N TYR A 125 7.30 10.91 1.48
CA TYR A 125 8.02 11.90 2.27
C TYR A 125 7.03 12.68 3.14
N SER A 126 7.38 12.91 4.40
CA SER A 126 6.56 13.65 5.36
C SER A 126 7.40 14.63 6.16
N ALA A 127 6.96 15.89 6.16
CA ALA A 127 7.48 16.99 6.98
C ALA A 127 6.31 17.86 7.48
N ASP A 128 6.58 18.81 8.37
CA ASP A 128 5.55 19.64 9.01
C ASP A 128 4.65 20.41 8.02
N TRP A 129 5.19 20.77 6.85
CA TRP A 129 4.51 21.59 5.84
C TRP A 129 4.11 20.81 4.59
N VAL A 130 4.56 19.56 4.42
CA VAL A 130 4.29 18.79 3.20
C VAL A 130 4.26 17.29 3.46
N THR A 131 3.35 16.62 2.77
CA THR A 131 3.41 15.18 2.54
C THR A 131 3.33 14.93 1.05
N ALA A 132 4.27 14.15 0.53
CA ALA A 132 4.30 13.76 -0.87
C ALA A 132 4.44 12.24 -0.96
N LYS A 133 3.76 11.64 -1.94
CA LYS A 133 3.85 10.21 -2.24
C LYS A 133 4.10 10.01 -3.73
N TYR A 134 4.97 9.07 -4.06
CA TYR A 134 5.29 8.71 -5.43
C TYR A 134 5.27 7.19 -5.60
N GLY A 135 4.56 6.71 -6.62
CA GLY A 135 4.33 5.29 -6.90
C GLY A 135 2.84 4.94 -7.03
N ARG A 136 2.53 3.63 -7.00
CA ARG A 136 1.17 3.10 -7.02
C ARG A 136 0.52 3.28 -5.65
N GLN A 137 -0.66 3.88 -5.65
CA GLN A 137 -1.35 4.34 -4.46
C GLN A 137 -2.85 4.17 -4.66
N VAL A 138 -3.55 3.85 -3.59
CA VAL A 138 -5.01 3.98 -3.56
C VAL A 138 -5.36 5.40 -3.15
N PHE A 139 -6.11 6.10 -4.00
CA PHE A 139 -6.64 7.42 -3.71
C PHE A 139 -8.16 7.39 -3.64
N THR A 140 -8.70 7.94 -2.57
CA THR A 140 -10.12 8.21 -2.41
C THR A 140 -10.29 9.69 -2.06
N LEU A 141 -10.95 10.44 -2.93
CA LEU A 141 -11.23 11.86 -2.74
C LEU A 141 -12.73 12.07 -2.58
N ASP A 142 -13.08 12.90 -1.60
CA ASP A 142 -14.44 13.39 -1.37
C ASP A 142 -15.48 12.25 -1.26
N ASN A 143 -15.13 11.24 -0.47
CA ASN A 143 -15.96 10.05 -0.24
C ASN A 143 -16.31 9.30 -1.54
N HIS A 144 -15.31 9.05 -2.39
CA HIS A 144 -15.45 8.41 -3.71
C HIS A 144 -16.26 9.21 -4.75
N ARG A 145 -16.66 10.47 -4.47
CA ARG A 145 -17.49 11.26 -5.40
C ARG A 145 -16.81 11.53 -6.75
N PHE A 146 -15.50 11.73 -6.73
CA PHE A 146 -14.73 12.10 -7.92
C PHE A 146 -13.62 11.12 -8.25
N VAL A 147 -12.88 10.69 -7.24
CA VAL A 147 -11.78 9.73 -7.38
C VAL A 147 -11.93 8.69 -6.28
N GLY A 148 -11.95 7.42 -6.66
CA GLY A 148 -12.08 6.32 -5.72
C GLY A 148 -12.10 4.98 -6.45
N HIS A 149 -11.80 3.93 -5.71
CA HIS A 149 -11.95 2.54 -6.17
C HIS A 149 -13.40 2.06 -5.98
N VAL A 150 -13.71 0.88 -6.52
CA VAL A 150 -15.03 0.26 -6.41
C VAL A 150 -15.10 -0.58 -5.14
N GLY A 151 -15.61 -0.01 -4.04
CA GLY A 151 -15.53 -0.64 -2.71
C GLY A 151 -16.25 -1.99 -2.55
N TRP A 152 -17.16 -2.35 -3.46
CA TRP A 152 -17.90 -3.62 -3.43
C TRP A 152 -17.24 -4.76 -4.23
N ARG A 153 -16.25 -4.46 -5.08
CA ARG A 153 -15.46 -5.47 -5.82
C ARG A 153 -14.41 -6.10 -4.92
N GLN A 154 -14.09 -7.37 -5.17
CA GLN A 154 -13.01 -8.08 -4.49
C GLN A 154 -11.66 -7.54 -4.97
N ASP A 155 -11.49 -7.28 -6.25
CA ASP A 155 -10.31 -6.59 -6.76
C ASP A 155 -10.31 -5.07 -6.48
#